data_AF-Q9K2K5-F1
#
_entry.id   AF-Q9K2K5-F1
#
_cell.length_a   1.000
_cell.length_b   1.000
_cell.length_c   1.000
_cell.angle_alpha   90.00
_cell.angle_beta   90.00
_cell.angle_gamma   90.00
#
_symmetry.space_group_name_H-M   'P 1'
#
loop_
_entity.id
_entity.type
_entity.pdbx_description
1 polymer ?
#
loop_
_entity_poly.entity_id
_entity_poly.type
_entity_poly.pdbx_seq_one_letter_code
_entity_poly.pdbx_strand_id
1 'polypeptide(L)'
;VMAWYAWKRSGLPRTQVLGTGTALDTSRLKTIIGEETGLDPRNVGGFVMGEHGDSQFTAWSTVSLGGKPFARFLADNQDRFASVSTTEIEEKTRTRGDEIVAA
;
A
#
# COMPACT_ATOMS: atom_id res chain seq x y z
N VAL A 1 6.83 -0.62 -16.56
CA VAL A 1 7.43 -0.62 -17.93
C VAL A 1 8.57 0.38 -18.10
N MET A 2 8.36 1.67 -17.88
CA MET A 2 9.36 2.72 -18.21
C MET A 2 10.72 2.58 -17.50
N ALA A 3 10.75 2.19 -16.23
CA ALA A 3 12.00 1.98 -15.49
C ALA A 3 12.89 0.90 -16.14
N TRP A 4 12.29 -0.19 -16.64
CA TRP A 4 13.02 -1.22 -17.37
C TRP A 4 13.56 -0.70 -18.70
N TYR A 5 12.76 0.08 -19.44
CA TYR A 5 13.19 0.68 -20.70
C TYR A 5 14.36 1.64 -20.50
N ALA A 6 14.27 2.53 -19.49
CA ALA A 6 15.35 3.43 -19.11
C ALA A 6 16.63 2.67 -18.73
N TRP A 7 16.52 1.55 -18.01
CA TRP A 7 17.66 0.70 -17.70
C TRP A 7 18.32 0.13 -18.97
N LYS A 8 17.52 -0.43 -19.89
CA LYS A 8 18.05 -0.98 -21.14
C LYS A 8 18.68 0.07 -22.05
N ARG A 9 18.22 1.32 -21.99
CA ARG A 9 18.71 2.41 -22.85
C ARG A 9 19.88 3.20 -22.27
N SER A 10 19.98 3.33 -20.96
CA SER A 10 20.98 4.18 -20.30
C SER A 10 22.38 3.56 -20.24
N GLY A 11 22.50 2.23 -20.34
CA GLY A 11 23.77 1.52 -20.13
C GLY A 11 24.23 1.49 -18.66
N LEU A 12 23.45 2.05 -17.74
CA LEU A 12 23.76 2.09 -16.32
C LEU A 12 23.58 0.71 -15.66
N PRO A 13 24.30 0.43 -14.56
CA PRO A 13 24.00 -0.71 -13.70
C PRO A 13 22.54 -0.69 -13.25
N ARG A 14 21.93 -1.88 -13.14
CA ARG A 14 20.52 -2.03 -12.73
C ARG A 14 20.19 -1.33 -11.42
N THR A 15 21.15 -1.26 -10.49
CA THR A 15 21.00 -0.63 -9.17
C THR A 15 20.88 0.89 -9.22
N GLN A 16 21.15 1.52 -10.36
CA GLN A 16 21.08 2.97 -10.54
C GLN A 16 19.82 3.42 -11.29
N VAL A 17 18.98 2.49 -11.74
CA VAL A 17 17.71 2.82 -12.42
C VAL A 17 16.56 2.31 -11.59
N LEU A 18 15.89 3.24 -10.92
CA LEU A 18 14.78 2.98 -10.01
C LEU A 18 13.49 3.57 -10.59
N GLY A 19 12.43 2.77 -10.58
CA GLY A 19 11.07 3.26 -10.76
C GLY A 19 10.41 3.49 -9.41
N THR A 20 9.46 4.41 -9.35
CA THR A 20 8.63 4.60 -8.16
C THR A 20 7.82 3.34 -7.82
N GLY A 21 7.37 2.60 -8.85
CA GLY A 21 6.55 1.41 -8.66
C GLY A 21 5.31 1.74 -7.82
N THR A 22 5.02 0.89 -6.85
CA THR A 22 3.89 0.99 -5.93
C THR A 22 4.20 1.79 -4.66
N ALA A 23 5.22 2.67 -4.68
CA ALA A 23 5.60 3.47 -3.52
C ALA A 23 4.47 4.40 -3.06
N LEU A 24 3.75 5.04 -3.99
CA LEU A 24 2.61 5.88 -3.69
C LEU A 24 1.43 5.05 -3.15
N ASP A 25 1.14 3.90 -3.75
CA ASP A 25 0.08 3.00 -3.32
C ASP A 25 0.34 2.44 -1.92
N THR A 26 1.61 2.14 -1.61
CA THR A 26 2.04 1.78 -0.25
C THR A 26 1.81 2.93 0.74
N SER A 27 2.08 4.18 0.33
CA SER A 27 1.77 5.33 1.19
C SER A 27 0.27 5.49 1.39
N ARG A 28 -0.55 5.29 0.34
CA ARG A 28 -2.02 5.34 0.41
C ARG A 28 -2.57 4.28 1.34
N LEU A 29 -2.11 3.03 1.22
CA LEU A 29 -2.47 1.93 2.11
C LEU A 29 -2.29 2.32 3.58
N LYS A 30 -1.14 2.89 3.92
CA LYS A 30 -0.82 3.32 5.30
C LYS A 30 -1.74 4.44 5.77
N THR A 31 -1.99 5.42 4.91
CA THR A 31 -2.93 6.52 5.21
C THR A 31 -4.33 6.00 5.45
N ILE A 32 -4.86 5.15 4.56
CA ILE A 32 -6.21 4.57 4.67
C ILE A 32 -6.32 3.72 5.95
N ILE A 33 -5.32 2.89 6.28
CA ILE A 33 -5.33 2.15 7.55
C ILE A 33 -5.38 3.12 8.74
N GLY A 34 -4.64 4.24 8.69
CA GLY A 34 -4.70 5.25 9.73
C GLY A 34 -6.06 5.94 9.83
N GLU A 35 -6.72 6.22 8.70
CA GLU A 35 -8.09 6.76 8.65
C GLU A 35 -9.10 5.78 9.26
N GLU A 36 -9.06 4.52 8.87
CA GLU A 36 -10.00 3.47 9.32
C GLU A 36 -9.81 3.09 10.80
N THR A 37 -8.59 3.25 11.34
CA THR A 37 -8.28 2.90 12.73
C THR A 37 -8.20 4.09 13.67
N GLY A 38 -8.15 5.32 13.14
CA GLY A 38 -7.86 6.53 13.90
C GLY A 38 -6.44 6.58 14.48
N LEU A 39 -5.53 5.72 14.00
CA LEU A 39 -4.15 5.62 14.47
C LEU A 39 -3.18 6.25 13.46
N ASP A 40 -2.03 6.72 13.96
CA ASP A 40 -1.06 7.41 13.10
C ASP A 40 -0.54 6.49 11.98
N PRO A 41 -0.66 6.87 10.69
CA PRO A 41 -0.15 6.11 9.55
C PRO A 41 1.33 5.76 9.63
N ARG A 42 2.13 6.54 10.37
CA ARG A 42 3.57 6.28 10.57
C ARG A 42 3.83 5.02 11.38
N ASN A 43 2.84 4.54 12.14
CA ASN A 43 2.90 3.27 12.86
C ASN A 43 2.50 2.07 12.00
N VAL A 44 2.08 2.30 10.75
CA VAL A 44 1.68 1.24 9.81
C VAL A 44 2.89 0.79 8.99
N GLY A 45 3.24 -0.49 9.16
CA GLY A 45 4.18 -1.20 8.30
C GLY A 45 3.45 -1.99 7.21
N GLY A 46 4.14 -2.31 6.12
CA GLY A 46 3.60 -3.11 5.03
C GLY A 46 3.89 -2.51 3.65
N PHE A 47 3.52 -3.28 2.62
CA PHE A 47 3.78 -2.95 1.22
C PHE A 47 2.60 -3.29 0.32
N VAL A 48 2.36 -2.42 -0.66
CA VAL A 48 1.66 -2.78 -1.89
C VAL A 48 2.70 -3.25 -2.89
N MET A 49 2.45 -4.36 -3.58
CA MET A 49 3.39 -4.98 -4.51
C MET A 49 2.70 -5.28 -5.85
N GLY A 50 3.53 -5.66 -6.84
CA GLY A 50 3.08 -5.98 -8.20
C GLY A 50 3.37 -4.86 -9.19
N GLU A 51 2.60 -4.84 -10.26
CA GLU A 51 2.58 -3.72 -11.20
C GLU A 51 1.93 -2.51 -10.53
N HIS A 52 2.41 -1.30 -10.82
CA HIS A 52 1.67 -0.09 -10.46
C HIS A 52 0.49 0.07 -11.44
N GLY A 53 -0.73 -0.11 -10.94
CA GLY A 53 -1.97 -0.13 -11.72
C GLY A 53 -2.96 -1.15 -11.17
N ASP A 54 -3.88 -1.62 -12.02
CA ASP A 54 -5.02 -2.47 -11.61
C ASP A 54 -4.59 -3.80 -10.99
N SER A 55 -3.45 -4.36 -11.45
CA SER A 55 -2.94 -5.65 -10.99
C SER A 55 -2.11 -5.59 -9.70
N GLN A 56 -2.04 -4.41 -9.05
CA GLN A 56 -1.41 -4.27 -7.74
C GLN A 56 -2.19 -5.01 -6.64
N PHE A 57 -1.48 -5.46 -5.63
CA PHE A 57 -2.06 -6.14 -4.47
C PHE A 57 -1.40 -5.73 -3.17
N THR A 58 -2.18 -5.74 -2.09
CA THR A 58 -1.65 -5.53 -0.74
C THR A 58 -1.02 -6.81 -0.22
N ALA A 59 0.25 -6.75 0.18
CA ALA A 59 0.93 -7.89 0.78
C ALA A 59 0.55 -8.03 2.26
N TRP A 60 -0.68 -8.46 2.54
CA TRP A 60 -1.29 -8.48 3.88
C TRP A 60 -0.44 -9.18 4.95
N SER A 61 0.33 -10.18 4.58
CA SER A 61 1.27 -10.87 5.48
C SER A 61 2.39 -9.97 6.02
N THR A 62 2.69 -8.86 5.35
CA THR A 62 3.68 -7.85 5.76
C THR A 62 3.08 -6.67 6.51
N VAL A 63 1.74 -6.53 6.48
CA VAL A 63 1.07 -5.37 7.06
C VAL A 63 1.05 -5.50 8.57
N SER A 64 1.48 -4.45 9.26
CA SER A 64 1.54 -4.39 10.71
C SER A 64 1.15 -3.02 11.22
N LEU A 65 0.69 -2.97 12.46
CA LEU A 65 0.38 -1.75 13.17
C LEU A 65 1.05 -1.77 14.54
N GLY A 66 1.95 -0.82 14.78
CA GLY A 66 2.79 -0.83 16.00
C GLY A 66 3.66 -2.08 16.12
N GLY A 67 4.07 -2.67 14.99
CA GLY A 67 4.87 -3.91 14.94
C GLY A 67 4.08 -5.21 15.09
N LYS A 68 2.78 -5.17 15.33
CA LYS A 68 1.92 -6.36 15.39
C LYS A 68 1.30 -6.65 14.03
N PRO A 69 1.25 -7.91 13.55
CA PRO A 69 0.57 -8.26 12.31
C PRO A 69 -0.87 -7.75 12.30
N PHE A 70 -1.28 -7.06 11.23
CA PHE A 70 -2.53 -6.30 11.20
C PHE A 70 -3.77 -7.17 11.44
N ALA A 71 -3.81 -8.38 10.86
CA ALA A 71 -4.89 -9.34 11.10
C ALA A 71 -5.01 -9.73 12.59
N ARG A 72 -3.88 -9.86 13.30
CA ARG A 72 -3.87 -10.11 14.76
C ARG A 72 -4.23 -8.87 15.56
N PHE A 73 -3.83 -7.69 15.12
CA PHE A 73 -4.25 -6.43 15.74
C PHE A 73 -5.78 -6.28 15.70
N LEU A 74 -6.40 -6.52 14.54
CA LEU A 74 -7.87 -6.46 14.40
C LEU A 74 -8.58 -7.53 15.22
N ALA A 75 -8.09 -8.77 15.21
CA ALA A 75 -8.68 -9.86 15.99
C ALA A 75 -8.68 -9.59 17.50
N ASP A 76 -7.64 -8.95 18.03
CA ASP A 76 -7.52 -8.67 19.46
C ASP A 76 -8.31 -7.41 19.89
N ASN A 77 -8.84 -6.64 18.94
CA ASN A 77 -9.55 -5.37 19.18
C ASN A 77 -10.88 -5.33 18.40
N GLN A 78 -11.57 -6.48 18.28
CA GLN A 78 -12.79 -6.62 17.49
C GLN A 78 -13.89 -5.64 17.94
N ASP A 79 -13.99 -5.36 19.23
CA ASP A 79 -14.94 -4.40 19.79
C ASP A 79 -14.78 -2.98 19.22
N ARG A 80 -13.56 -2.61 18.84
CA ARG A 80 -13.24 -1.27 18.32
C ARG A 80 -13.14 -1.20 16.80
N PHE A 81 -12.77 -2.31 16.15
CA PHE A 81 -12.46 -2.34 14.72
C PHE A 81 -13.26 -3.39 13.93
N ALA A 82 -14.43 -3.82 14.42
CA ALA A 82 -15.29 -4.78 13.73
C ALA A 82 -15.69 -4.35 12.31
N SER A 83 -15.78 -3.04 12.04
CA SER A 83 -16.13 -2.50 10.72
C SER A 83 -14.95 -2.42 9.75
N VAL A 84 -13.71 -2.60 10.23
CA VAL A 84 -12.52 -2.45 9.38
C VAL A 84 -12.38 -3.67 8.48
N SER A 85 -12.51 -3.46 7.18
CA SER A 85 -12.42 -4.49 6.15
C SER A 85 -11.12 -4.37 5.35
N THR A 86 -10.30 -5.42 5.35
CA THR A 86 -9.07 -5.45 4.54
C THR A 86 -9.38 -5.37 3.04
N THR A 87 -10.48 -5.97 2.60
CA THR A 87 -10.91 -5.92 1.20
C THR A 87 -11.27 -4.49 0.78
N GLU A 88 -11.98 -3.75 1.62
CA GLU A 88 -12.33 -2.34 1.33
C GLU A 88 -11.10 -1.44 1.35
N ILE A 89 -10.17 -1.66 2.29
CA ILE A 89 -8.90 -0.93 2.33
C ILE A 89 -8.09 -1.17 1.05
N GLU A 90 -8.05 -2.41 0.57
CA GLU A 90 -7.34 -2.75 -0.67
C GLU A 90 -7.96 -2.08 -1.89
N GLU A 91 -9.29 -2.07 -1.97
CA GLU A 91 -10.01 -1.39 -3.05
C GLU A 91 -9.78 0.11 -3.04
N LYS A 92 -9.97 0.77 -1.88
CA LYS A 92 -9.69 2.20 -1.71
C LYS A 92 -8.24 2.53 -2.08
N THR A 93 -7.29 1.66 -1.74
CA THR A 93 -5.87 1.85 -2.09
C THR A 93 -5.67 1.88 -3.60
N ARG A 94 -6.41 1.04 -4.35
CA ARG A 94 -6.37 0.96 -5.81
C ARG A 94 -7.04 2.15 -6.48
N THR A 95 -8.25 2.52 -6.05
CA THR A 95 -9.11 3.48 -6.76
C THR A 95 -8.89 4.94 -6.37
N ARG A 96 -8.21 5.24 -5.25
CA ARG A 96 -8.02 6.62 -4.77
C ARG A 96 -7.38 7.56 -5.80
N GLY A 97 -6.56 7.03 -6.70
CA GLY A 97 -5.99 7.82 -7.79
C GLY A 97 -7.05 8.37 -8.74
N ASP A 98 -7.99 7.52 -9.12
CA ASP A 98 -9.06 7.87 -10.07
C ASP A 98 -10.04 8.86 -9.46
N GLU A 99 -10.35 8.71 -8.16
CA GLU A 99 -11.19 9.66 -7.40
C GLU A 99 -10.64 11.08 -7.45
N ILE A 100 -9.31 11.25 -7.39
CA ILE A 100 -8.67 12.58 -7.45
C ILE A 100 -8.75 13.17 -8.86
N VAL A 101 -8.59 12.35 -9.90
CA VAL A 101 -8.65 12.80 -11.29
C VAL A 101 -10.09 13.18 -11.69
N ALA A 102 -11.08 12.53 -11.08
CA ALA A 102 -12.50 12.80 -11.33
C ALA A 102 -13.06 14.03 -10.58
N ALA A 103 -12.30 14.63 -9.66
CA ALA A 103 -12.69 15.79 -8.85
C ALA A 103 -12.37 17.13 -9.53
#